data_AF-A0AAV8X3K4-F1
#
_entry.id   AF-A0AAV8X3K4-F1
#
_cell.length_a   1.000
_cell.length_b   1.000
_cell.length_c   1.000
_cell.angle_alpha   90.00
_cell.angle_beta   90.00
_cell.angle_gamma   90.00
#
_symmetry.space_group_name_H-M   'P 1'
#
loop_
_entity.id
_entity.type
_entity.pdbx_description
1 polymer ?
#
loop_
_entity_poly.entity_id
_entity_poly.type
_entity_poly.pdbx_seq_one_letter_code
_entity_poly.pdbx_strand_id
1 'polypeptide(L)'
;MDQKIHEELLFARTLTTDTKGESIFNVFKDYFMEKAIPLSNIISVASDGAPAMVGRYHCMNLFKNVINAVNRIRSNALNTRLFAQLCEENDENFH
;
A
#
# COMPACT_ATOMS: atom_id res chain seq x y z
N MET A 1 -1.37 -30.04 10.35
CA MET A 1 -2.47 -29.13 9.99
C MET A 1 -2.16 -28.61 8.60
N ASP A 2 -2.95 -28.97 7.60
CA ASP A 2 -2.75 -28.48 6.24
C ASP A 2 -3.09 -26.99 6.16
N GLN A 3 -2.11 -26.17 5.78
CA GLN A 3 -2.35 -24.77 5.44
C GLN A 3 -2.80 -24.72 3.98
N LYS A 4 -4.09 -24.44 3.77
CA LYS A 4 -4.66 -24.34 2.44
C LYS A 4 -4.60 -22.88 1.97
N ILE A 5 -4.05 -22.65 0.78
CA ILE A 5 -4.06 -21.34 0.13
C ILE A 5 -5.41 -21.16 -0.57
N HIS A 6 -6.02 -20.01 -0.37
CA HIS A 6 -7.26 -19.61 -1.01
C HIS A 6 -7.00 -18.37 -1.87
N GLU A 7 -7.44 -18.41 -3.12
CA GLU A 7 -7.31 -17.31 -4.07
C GLU A 7 -8.69 -16.70 -4.31
N GLU A 8 -8.83 -15.38 -4.14
CA GLU A 8 -10.09 -14.65 -4.28
C GLU A 8 -9.85 -13.28 -4.94
N LEU A 9 -10.75 -12.91 -5.85
CA LEU A 9 -10.77 -11.56 -6.43
C LEU A 9 -11.50 -10.60 -5.48
N LEU A 10 -10.77 -9.66 -4.88
CA LEU A 10 -11.35 -8.69 -3.95
C LEU A 10 -12.17 -7.61 -4.65
N PHE A 11 -11.62 -7.00 -5.72
CA PHE A 11 -12.31 -5.93 -6.44
C PHE A 11 -11.79 -5.73 -7.86
N ALA A 12 -12.61 -5.08 -8.67
CA ALA A 12 -12.26 -4.46 -9.93
C ALA A 12 -12.90 -3.07 -9.98
N ARG A 13 -12.08 -2.02 -10.14
CA ARG A 13 -12.53 -0.62 -10.24
C ARG A 13 -11.96 0.01 -11.50
N THR A 14 -12.75 0.87 -12.12
CA THR A 14 -12.29 1.68 -13.25
C THR A 14 -11.47 2.86 -12.75
N LEU A 15 -10.30 3.10 -13.34
CA LEU A 15 -9.51 4.30 -13.11
C LEU A 15 -10.08 5.43 -13.98
N THR A 16 -10.48 6.53 -13.35
CA THR A 16 -11.18 7.65 -14.03
C THR A 16 -10.23 8.70 -14.59
N THR A 17 -8.98 8.75 -14.11
CA THR A 17 -8.03 9.82 -14.41
C THR A 17 -6.86 9.34 -15.25
N ASP A 18 -5.85 8.76 -14.62
CA ASP A 18 -4.61 8.32 -15.24
C ASP A 18 -4.20 6.92 -14.73
N THR A 19 -3.09 6.40 -15.26
CA THR A 19 -2.52 5.12 -14.84
C THR A 19 -1.28 5.30 -13.97
N LYS A 20 -1.19 6.41 -13.21
CA LYS A 20 -0.07 6.63 -12.29
C LYS A 20 -0.22 5.77 -11.05
N GLY A 21 0.93 5.42 -10.45
CA GLY A 21 0.97 4.62 -9.23
C GLY A 21 0.18 5.21 -8.06
N GLU A 22 0.18 6.52 -7.91
CA GLU A 22 -0.55 7.22 -6.85
C GLU A 22 -2.07 7.08 -7.00
N SER A 23 -2.62 7.32 -8.20
CA SER A 23 -4.06 7.17 -8.45
C SER A 23 -4.51 5.72 -8.26
N ILE A 24 -3.70 4.75 -8.70
CA ILE A 24 -3.94 3.33 -8.44
C ILE A 24 -3.93 3.02 -6.94
N PHE A 25 -2.96 3.55 -6.20
CA PHE A 25 -2.84 3.36 -4.76
C PHE A 25 -4.03 3.96 -4.00
N ASN A 26 -4.50 5.14 -4.38
CA ASN A 26 -5.65 5.77 -3.75
C ASN A 26 -6.92 4.93 -3.96
N VAL A 27 -7.18 4.45 -5.18
CA VAL A 27 -8.32 3.56 -5.46
C VAL A 27 -8.26 2.26 -4.63
N PHE A 28 -7.06 1.71 -4.47
CA PHE A 28 -6.82 0.54 -3.62
C PHE A 28 -7.06 0.85 -2.13
N LYS A 29 -6.48 1.94 -1.62
CA LYS A 29 -6.59 2.39 -0.22
C LYS A 29 -8.04 2.65 0.14
N ASP A 30 -8.77 3.36 -0.72
CA ASP A 30 -10.18 3.70 -0.53
C ASP A 30 -11.03 2.43 -0.45
N TYR A 31 -10.79 1.44 -1.32
CA TYR A 31 -11.47 0.15 -1.24
C TYR A 31 -11.23 -0.57 0.10
N PHE A 32 -9.97 -0.64 0.57
CA PHE A 32 -9.64 -1.28 1.84
C PHE A 32 -10.28 -0.53 3.03
N MET A 33 -10.29 0.80 3.00
CA MET A 33 -10.95 1.63 4.01
C MET A 33 -12.47 1.42 4.01
N GLU A 34 -13.13 1.45 2.84
CA GLU A 34 -14.57 1.20 2.70
C GLU A 34 -14.98 -0.18 3.24
N LYS A 35 -14.13 -1.19 3.03
CA LYS A 35 -14.38 -2.56 3.52
C LYS A 35 -13.91 -2.78 4.96
N ALA A 36 -13.36 -1.74 5.61
CA ALA A 36 -12.73 -1.83 6.92
C ALA A 36 -11.68 -2.94 7.00
N ILE A 37 -10.95 -3.19 5.90
CA ILE A 37 -9.86 -4.16 5.82
C ILE A 37 -8.57 -3.44 6.20
N PRO A 38 -7.92 -3.81 7.31
CA PRO A 38 -6.66 -3.20 7.68
C PRO A 38 -5.57 -3.49 6.66
N LEU A 39 -4.86 -2.44 6.22
CA LEU A 39 -3.69 -2.58 5.34
C LEU A 39 -2.57 -3.43 5.97
N SER A 40 -2.57 -3.59 7.30
CA SER A 40 -1.66 -4.49 8.03
C SER A 40 -1.79 -5.97 7.69
N ASN A 41 -2.89 -6.35 7.05
CA ASN A 41 -3.11 -7.72 6.59
C ASN A 41 -2.33 -8.02 5.30
N ILE A 42 -1.82 -6.99 4.62
CA ILE A 42 -1.04 -7.15 3.39
C ILE A 42 0.39 -7.52 3.78
N ILE A 43 0.79 -8.73 3.39
CA ILE A 43 2.14 -9.25 3.67
C ILE A 43 3.08 -9.00 2.48
N SER A 44 2.52 -9.07 1.27
CA SER A 44 3.24 -8.82 0.02
C SER A 44 2.27 -8.32 -1.04
N VAL A 45 2.83 -7.64 -2.05
CA VAL A 45 2.07 -7.16 -3.20
C VAL A 45 2.87 -7.52 -4.45
N ALA A 46 2.17 -8.01 -5.48
CA ALA A 46 2.74 -8.28 -6.79
C ALA A 46 1.94 -7.50 -7.83
N SER A 47 2.63 -6.69 -8.62
CA SER A 47 2.07 -6.04 -9.80
C SER A 47 2.72 -6.64 -11.04
N ASP A 48 2.00 -6.70 -12.15
CA ASP A 48 2.64 -7.01 -13.43
C ASP A 48 3.75 -5.98 -13.73
N GLY A 49 4.83 -6.44 -14.35
CA GLY A 49 6.05 -5.66 -14.61
C GLY A 49 5.87 -4.57 -15.66
N ALA A 50 4.64 -4.32 -16.13
CA ALA A 50 4.34 -3.30 -17.12
C ALA A 50 4.84 -1.92 -16.65
N PRO A 51 5.60 -1.16 -17.47
CA PRO A 51 6.20 0.12 -17.09
C PRO A 51 5.23 1.14 -16.48
N ALA A 52 3.94 1.08 -16.82
CA ALA A 52 2.89 1.91 -16.23
C ALA A 52 2.53 1.48 -14.78
N MET A 53 2.62 0.19 -14.47
CA MET A 53 2.29 -0.41 -13.16
C MET A 53 3.49 -0.45 -12.20
N VAL A 54 4.71 -0.56 -12.73
CA VAL A 54 5.96 -0.37 -11.96
C VAL A 54 6.43 1.09 -11.93
N GLY A 55 5.76 1.95 -12.72
CA GLY A 55 5.91 3.40 -12.80
C GLY A 55 7.29 3.90 -12.42
N ARG A 56 8.35 3.55 -13.17
CA ARG A 56 9.73 4.02 -12.98
C ARG A 56 10.12 4.22 -11.48
N TYR A 57 9.81 3.23 -10.63
CA TYR A 57 10.08 3.19 -9.18
C TYR A 57 9.02 3.77 -8.21
N HIS A 58 7.87 4.33 -8.61
CA HIS A 58 6.96 4.99 -7.63
C HIS A 58 5.87 4.11 -7.03
N CYS A 59 5.06 3.41 -7.85
CA CYS A 59 3.91 2.64 -7.37
C CYS A 59 4.33 1.55 -6.35
N MET A 60 5.28 0.71 -6.75
CA MET A 60 5.83 -0.36 -5.91
C MET A 60 6.49 0.17 -4.63
N ASN A 61 7.17 1.32 -4.69
CA ASN A 61 7.79 1.90 -3.49
C ASN A 61 6.74 2.45 -2.53
N LEU A 62 5.65 3.04 -3.03
CA LEU A 62 4.54 3.50 -2.19
C LEU A 62 3.91 2.33 -1.41
N PHE A 63 3.61 1.22 -2.10
CA PHE A 63 3.10 0.01 -1.44
C PHE A 63 4.11 -0.58 -0.44
N LYS A 64 5.40 -0.63 -0.78
CA LYS A 64 6.45 -1.12 0.13
C LYS A 64 6.63 -0.22 1.35
N ASN A 65 6.56 1.10 1.19
CA ASN A 65 6.69 2.05 2.28
C ASN A 65 5.55 1.88 3.29
N VAL A 66 4.30 1.71 2.80
CA VAL A 66 3.14 1.44 3.66
C VAL A 66 3.30 0.12 4.41
N ILE A 67 3.66 -0.96 3.71
CA ILE A 67 3.87 -2.28 4.34
C ILE A 67 4.99 -2.21 5.39
N ASN A 68 6.12 -1.58 5.06
CA ASN A 68 7.25 -1.43 5.97
C ASN A 68 6.91 -0.56 7.18
N ALA A 69 6.21 0.56 6.97
CA ALA A 69 5.74 1.42 8.05
C ALA A 69 4.81 0.67 9.01
N VAL A 70 3.82 -0.03 8.47
CA VAL A 70 2.87 -0.81 9.25
C VAL A 70 3.57 -1.95 10.00
N ASN A 71 4.49 -2.65 9.34
CA ASN A 71 5.31 -3.69 9.98
C ASN A 71 6.18 -3.12 11.10
N ARG A 72 6.79 -1.95 10.90
CA ARG A 72 7.62 -1.25 11.90
C ARG A 72 6.80 -0.76 13.09
N ILE A 73 5.58 -0.24 12.87
CA ILE A 73 4.64 0.14 13.93
C ILE A 73 4.21 -1.09 14.72
N ARG A 74 3.83 -2.17 14.02
CA ARG A 74 3.43 -3.43 14.65
C ARG A 74 4.56 -4.03 15.51
N SER A 75 5.80 -3.97 15.04
CA SER A 75 6.95 -4.49 15.80
C SER A 75 7.41 -3.55 16.93
N ASN A 76 7.04 -2.27 16.91
CA ASN A 76 7.50 -1.25 17.86
C ASN A 76 6.35 -0.49 18.54
N ALA A 77 5.22 -1.17 18.80
CA ALA A 77 3.91 -0.63 19.20
C ALA A 77 3.85 0.27 20.46
N LEU A 78 4.98 0.62 21.08
CA LEU A 78 5.09 1.58 22.20
C LEU A 78 5.37 3.03 21.76
N ASN A 79 5.67 3.33 20.50
CA ASN A 79 6.12 4.65 20.09
C ASN A 79 5.25 5.28 18.99
N THR A 80 4.11 5.85 19.38
CA THR A 80 3.29 6.81 18.59
C THR A 80 4.13 7.93 17.97
N ARG A 81 5.29 8.22 18.57
CA ARG A 81 6.28 9.19 18.10
C ARG A 81 6.95 8.81 16.77
N LEU A 82 7.09 7.52 16.47
CA LEU A 82 7.64 7.04 15.19
C LEU A 82 6.66 7.22 14.03
N PHE A 83 5.35 7.23 14.30
CA PHE A 83 4.32 7.52 13.30
C PHE A 83 4.41 8.98 12.83
N ALA A 84 4.64 9.91 13.76
CA ALA A 84 4.85 11.33 13.43
C ALA A 84 6.11 11.54 12.58
N GLN A 85 7.22 10.88 12.92
CA GLN A 85 8.46 10.94 12.12
C GLN A 85 8.28 10.36 10.71
N LEU A 86 7.47 9.31 10.58
CA LEU A 86 7.16 8.74 9.27
C LEU A 86 6.28 9.69 8.44
N CYS A 87 5.35 10.42 9.04
CA CYS A 87 4.60 11.47 8.34
C CYS A 87 5.54 12.60 7.89
N GLU A 88 6.48 13.03 8.74
CA GLU A 88 7.50 14.04 8.40
C GLU A 88 8.46 13.57 7.29
N GLU A 89 8.88 12.29 7.29
CA GLU A 89 9.73 11.70 6.25
C GLU A 89 9.00 11.50 4.91
N ASN A 90 7.66 11.42 4.90
CA ASN A 90 6.87 11.31 3.67
C ASN A 90 6.31 12.66 3.17
N ASP A 91 6.54 13.74 3.92
CA ASP A 91 6.33 15.13 3.46
C ASP A 91 7.54 15.65 2.65
N GLU A 92 8.19 14.79 1.85
CA GLU A 92 9.20 15.23 0.89
C GLU A 92 8.53 15.96 -0.29
N ASN A 93 8.34 17.26 -0.07
CA ASN A 93 8.52 18.37 -1.01
C ASN A 93 8.07 18.09 -2.46
N PHE A 94 6.77 18.29 -2.70
CA PHE A 94 6.22 18.44 -4.05
C PHE A 94 6.73 19.74 -4.69
N HIS A 95 7.77 19.61 -5.50
CA HIS A 95 8.05 20.53 -6.61
C HIS A 95 7.94 19.79 -7.94
#